data_AF-A0A0G0WKY4-F1
#
_entry.id   AF-A0A0G0WKY4-F1
#
_cell.length_a   1.000
_cell.length_b   1.000
_cell.length_c   1.000
_cell.angle_alpha   90.00
_cell.angle_beta   90.00
_cell.angle_gamma   90.00
#
_symmetry.space_group_name_H-M   'P 1'
#
loop_
_entity.id
_entity.type
_entity.pdbx_description
1 polymer ?
#
loop_
_entity_poly.entity_id
_entity_poly.type
_entity_poly.pdbx_seq_one_letter_code
_entity_poly.pdbx_strand_id
1 'polypeptide(L)'
;MASPKRPRKTRQQKSLKFFHNIRILTSLLFIVAGAGVLLYTSIQNIGFITKPKVPVQASQDGLPVSKPVKLYIPGMSKLLDVSDGYAQGDRWEISQTGVSYLTTSALPGKGNAVIYGHNTEDKLGGL
;
A
#
# COMPACT_ATOMS: atom_id res chain seq x y z
N MET A 1 -49.80 -64.02 44.97
CA MET A 1 -49.97 -62.54 44.94
C MET A 1 -48.69 -61.94 44.37
N ALA A 2 -48.73 -61.41 43.15
CA ALA A 2 -47.55 -60.84 42.48
C ALA A 2 -47.55 -59.30 42.62
N SER A 3 -46.45 -58.75 43.13
CA SER A 3 -46.26 -57.31 43.33
C SER A 3 -45.81 -56.64 42.01
N PRO A 4 -46.42 -55.52 41.57
CA PRO A 4 -46.02 -54.86 40.34
C PRO A 4 -44.72 -54.06 40.55
N LYS A 5 -43.73 -54.28 39.69
CA LYS A 5 -42.51 -53.46 39.62
C LYS A 5 -42.85 -52.09 39.02
N ARG A 6 -42.57 -51.00 39.75
CA ARG A 6 -42.71 -49.63 39.24
C ARG A 6 -41.61 -49.31 38.21
N PRO A 7 -41.91 -48.58 37.12
CA PRO A 7 -40.90 -48.16 36.16
C PRO A 7 -40.01 -47.05 36.72
N ARG A 8 -38.70 -47.19 36.53
CA ARG A 8 -37.66 -46.25 36.95
C ARG A 8 -37.58 -45.09 35.94
N LYS A 9 -37.90 -43.87 36.39
CA LYS A 9 -37.86 -42.65 35.58
C LYS A 9 -36.40 -42.30 35.23
N THR A 10 -36.03 -42.30 33.95
CA THR A 10 -34.72 -41.88 33.48
C THR A 10 -34.60 -40.35 33.53
N ARG A 11 -33.61 -39.86 34.30
CA ARG A 11 -33.31 -38.44 34.45
C ARG A 11 -32.62 -37.96 33.18
N GLN A 12 -33.36 -37.31 32.29
CA GLN A 12 -32.79 -36.73 31.06
C GLN A 12 -31.70 -35.71 31.43
N GLN A 13 -30.47 -35.98 30.99
CA GLN A 13 -29.38 -35.03 31.08
C GLN A 13 -29.64 -33.89 30.10
N LYS A 14 -29.91 -32.69 30.62
CA LYS A 14 -29.92 -31.46 29.83
C LYS A 14 -28.48 -31.21 29.35
N SER A 15 -28.16 -31.64 28.13
CA SER A 15 -26.82 -31.45 27.56
C SER A 15 -26.56 -29.97 27.27
N LEU A 16 -25.27 -29.61 27.31
CA LEU A 16 -24.78 -28.25 27.43
C LEU A 16 -25.06 -27.39 26.18
N LYS A 17 -26.23 -26.76 26.14
CA LYS A 17 -26.53 -25.65 25.21
C LYS A 17 -25.65 -24.41 25.45
N PHE A 18 -24.99 -24.33 26.61
CA PHE A 18 -24.11 -23.24 27.02
C PHE A 18 -22.88 -23.09 26.11
N PHE A 19 -22.22 -24.21 25.75
CA PHE A 19 -21.04 -24.17 24.88
C PHE A 19 -21.36 -23.80 23.42
N HIS A 20 -22.58 -24.05 22.96
CA HIS A 20 -23.01 -23.67 21.62
C HIS A 20 -23.18 -22.15 21.51
N ASN A 21 -23.79 -21.52 22.52
CA ASN A 21 -23.99 -20.07 22.54
C ASN A 21 -22.66 -19.30 22.62
N ILE A 22 -21.69 -19.81 23.38
CA ILE A 22 -20.35 -19.21 23.49
C ILE A 22 -19.63 -19.21 22.14
N ARG A 23 -19.71 -20.31 21.36
CA ARG A 23 -19.08 -20.40 20.04
C ARG A 23 -19.64 -19.38 19.04
N ILE A 24 -20.95 -19.14 19.10
CA ILE A 24 -21.60 -18.14 18.23
C ILE A 24 -21.16 -16.73 18.61
N LEU A 25 -21.13 -16.40 19.90
CA LEU A 25 -20.67 -15.11 20.42
C LEU A 25 -19.21 -14.82 20.04
N THR A 26 -18.32 -15.81 20.18
CA THR A 26 -16.91 -15.65 19.81
C THR A 26 -16.74 -15.44 18.30
N SER A 27 -17.53 -16.12 17.47
CA SER A 27 -17.49 -15.93 16.01
C SER A 27 -17.94 -14.52 15.62
N LEU A 28 -19.04 -14.04 16.21
CA LEU A 28 -19.56 -12.70 15.94
C LEU A 28 -18.55 -11.61 16.32
N LEU A 29 -17.85 -11.77 17.45
CA LEU A 29 -16.79 -10.88 17.90
C LEU A 29 -15.67 -10.77 16.86
N PHE A 30 -15.19 -11.90 16.33
CA PHE A 30 -14.11 -11.89 15.33
C PHE A 30 -14.53 -11.26 14.00
N ILE A 31 -15.79 -11.44 13.58
CA ILE A 31 -16.33 -10.81 12.37
C ILE A 31 -16.34 -9.28 12.53
N VAL A 32 -16.84 -8.78 13.66
CA VAL A 32 -16.90 -7.33 13.93
C VAL A 32 -15.50 -6.74 14.08
N ALA A 33 -14.60 -7.43 14.78
CA ALA A 33 -13.21 -6.99 14.95
C ALA A 33 -12.48 -6.94 13.59
N GLY A 34 -12.62 -7.98 12.76
CA GLY A 34 -12.03 -8.04 11.42
C GLY A 34 -12.55 -6.93 10.51
N ALA A 35 -13.85 -6.66 10.52
CA ALA A 35 -14.44 -5.55 9.77
C ALA A 35 -13.90 -4.19 10.24
N GLY A 36 -13.72 -4.00 11.55
CA GLY A 36 -13.13 -2.79 12.11
C GLY A 36 -11.71 -2.52 11.65
N VAL A 37 -10.85 -3.56 11.60
CA VAL A 37 -9.47 -3.44 11.10
C VAL A 37 -9.44 -3.03 9.63
N LEU A 38 -10.26 -3.64 8.77
CA LEU A 38 -10.32 -3.30 7.35
C LEU A 38 -10.76 -1.84 7.14
N LEU A 39 -11.78 -1.39 7.86
CA LEU A 39 -12.25 0.00 7.79
C LEU A 39 -11.21 1.00 8.31
N TYR A 40 -10.49 0.67 9.38
CA TYR A 40 -9.42 1.52 9.91
C TYR A 40 -8.29 1.72 8.89
N THR A 41 -7.85 0.65 8.22
CA THR A 41 -6.82 0.75 7.17
C THR A 41 -7.28 1.52 5.93
N SER A 42 -8.58 1.51 5.63
CA SER A 42 -9.13 2.28 4.51
C SER A 42 -9.09 3.79 4.77
N ILE A 43 -9.47 4.23 5.98
CA ILE A 43 -9.55 5.67 6.33
C ILE A 43 -8.17 6.33 6.33
N GLN A 44 -7.12 5.63 6.79
CA GLN A 44 -5.76 6.20 6.83
C GLN A 44 -5.14 6.44 5.45
N ASN A 45 -5.65 5.79 4.40
CA ASN A 45 -5.14 5.93 3.03
C ASN A 45 -5.77 7.10 2.25
N ILE A 46 -6.70 7.87 2.86
CA ILE A 46 -7.41 8.98 2.20
C ILE A 46 -6.59 10.30 2.21
N GLY A 47 -5.45 10.35 2.91
CA GLY A 47 -4.65 11.56 3.11
C GLY A 47 -3.79 12.07 1.93
N PHE A 48 -3.77 11.39 0.77
CA PHE A 48 -2.85 11.76 -0.32
C PHE A 48 -3.43 12.70 -1.40
N ILE A 49 -4.71 13.07 -1.31
CA ILE A 49 -5.36 13.94 -2.29
C ILE A 49 -5.47 15.36 -1.71
N THR A 50 -4.37 16.11 -1.78
CA THR A 50 -4.29 17.60 -1.92
C THR A 50 -2.95 18.11 -1.39
N LYS A 51 -1.87 17.84 -2.12
CA LYS A 51 -0.72 18.76 -2.05
C LYS A 51 -1.09 19.98 -2.89
N PRO A 52 -1.10 21.22 -2.33
CA PRO A 52 -1.33 22.41 -3.13
C PRO A 52 -0.26 22.49 -4.22
N LYS A 53 -0.69 22.71 -5.46
CA LYS A 53 0.18 22.93 -6.62
C LYS A 53 0.92 24.24 -6.37
N VAL A 54 2.14 24.15 -5.81
CA VAL A 54 3.08 25.27 -5.79
C VAL A 54 3.27 25.69 -7.25
N PRO A 55 3.07 26.97 -7.62
CA PRO A 55 3.41 27.44 -8.95
C PRO A 55 4.92 27.27 -9.11
N VAL A 56 5.31 26.28 -9.91
CA VAL A 56 6.69 26.11 -10.36
C VAL A 56 7.02 27.38 -11.14
N GLN A 57 7.84 28.25 -10.54
CA GLN A 57 8.47 29.35 -11.26
C GLN A 57 9.32 28.73 -12.36
N ALA A 58 8.81 28.80 -13.59
CA ALA A 58 9.58 28.52 -14.78
C ALA A 58 10.59 29.67 -14.95
N SER A 59 11.73 29.56 -14.28
CA SER A 59 12.90 30.37 -14.58
C SER A 59 13.93 29.46 -15.21
N GLN A 60 13.85 29.30 -16.53
CA GLN A 60 14.99 28.96 -17.39
C GLN A 60 14.61 29.26 -18.84
N ASP A 61 14.56 30.56 -19.15
CA ASP A 61 14.73 31.04 -20.51
C ASP A 61 16.18 30.71 -20.95
N GLY A 62 16.33 29.95 -22.03
CA GLY A 62 17.54 30.00 -22.87
C GLY A 62 18.44 28.77 -22.94
N LEU A 63 18.25 27.72 -22.14
CA LEU A 63 19.03 26.47 -22.32
C LEU A 63 18.28 25.51 -23.25
N PRO A 64 18.96 24.88 -24.24
CA PRO A 64 18.34 23.84 -25.04
C PRO A 64 17.85 22.76 -24.08
N VAL A 65 16.55 22.45 -24.14
CA VAL A 65 15.95 21.42 -23.32
C VAL A 65 16.61 20.10 -23.71
N SER A 66 17.54 19.68 -22.88
CA SER A 66 18.31 18.46 -23.04
C SER A 66 17.82 17.45 -22.01
N LYS A 67 18.11 16.18 -22.26
CA LYS A 67 17.76 15.11 -21.34
C LYS A 67 18.33 15.39 -19.95
N PRO A 68 17.58 15.08 -18.87
CA PRO A 68 18.07 15.29 -17.52
C PRO A 68 19.31 14.42 -17.27
N VAL A 69 20.33 15.02 -16.67
CA VAL A 69 21.60 14.35 -16.31
C VAL A 69 21.80 14.22 -14.80
N LYS A 70 21.15 15.08 -14.00
CA LYS A 70 21.16 15.02 -12.54
C LYS A 70 19.79 15.30 -11.96
N LEU A 71 19.49 14.64 -10.86
CA LEU A 71 18.29 14.87 -10.04
C LEU A 71 18.73 15.30 -8.64
N TYR A 72 18.38 16.51 -8.25
CA TYR A 72 18.62 17.03 -6.91
C TYR A 72 17.30 17.10 -6.13
N ILE A 73 17.27 16.48 -4.95
CA ILE A 73 16.11 16.45 -4.06
C ILE A 73 16.51 17.05 -2.71
N PRO A 74 16.30 18.37 -2.52
CA PRO A 74 16.78 19.09 -1.34
C PRO A 74 16.24 18.54 -0.01
N GLY A 75 14.95 18.16 0.03
CA GLY A 75 14.30 17.66 1.25
C GLY A 75 14.90 16.37 1.81
N MET A 76 15.67 15.65 1.00
CA MET A 76 16.40 14.44 1.41
C MET A 76 17.92 14.61 1.31
N SER A 77 18.41 15.80 0.93
CA SER A 77 19.82 16.06 0.64
C SER A 77 20.43 15.07 -0.38
N LYS A 78 19.65 14.66 -1.40
CA LYS A 78 20.09 13.68 -2.41
C LYS A 78 20.44 14.33 -3.74
N LEU A 79 21.59 13.94 -4.29
CA LEU A 79 22.01 14.25 -5.64
C LEU A 79 22.27 12.95 -6.38
N LEU A 80 21.45 12.65 -7.40
CA LEU A 80 21.48 11.38 -8.12
C LEU A 80 21.82 11.62 -9.60
N ASP A 81 22.72 10.80 -10.14
CA ASP A 81 23.01 10.79 -11.57
C ASP A 81 21.89 10.08 -12.34
N VAL A 82 21.49 10.69 -13.46
CA VAL A 82 20.38 10.21 -14.31
C VAL A 82 20.94 9.52 -15.53
N SER A 83 20.63 8.23 -15.69
CA SER A 83 20.90 7.47 -16.92
C SER A 83 19.69 7.50 -17.86
N ASP A 84 19.89 7.08 -19.10
CA ASP A 84 18.76 6.73 -19.97
C ASP A 84 18.04 5.50 -19.38
N GLY A 85 16.72 5.46 -19.57
CA GLY A 85 15.83 4.38 -19.13
C GLY A 85 14.89 3.97 -20.25
N TYR A 86 14.64 2.67 -20.30
CA TYR A 86 13.79 2.04 -21.31
C TYR A 86 12.77 1.13 -20.63
N ALA A 87 11.59 1.02 -21.24
CA ALA A 87 10.57 0.07 -20.84
C ALA A 87 10.38 -0.94 -21.97
N GLN A 88 10.49 -2.22 -21.65
CA GLN A 88 10.20 -3.32 -22.57
C GLN A 88 8.95 -4.05 -22.07
N GLY A 89 7.82 -3.84 -22.77
CA GLY A 89 6.51 -4.27 -22.28
C GLY A 89 6.19 -3.61 -20.94
N ASP A 90 5.88 -4.43 -19.93
CA ASP A 90 5.54 -3.98 -18.58
C ASP A 90 6.75 -3.90 -17.63
N ARG A 91 7.97 -4.03 -18.15
CA ARG A 91 9.21 -4.04 -17.35
C ARG A 91 10.06 -2.84 -17.63
N TRP A 92 10.51 -2.20 -16.57
CA TRP A 92 11.49 -1.13 -16.62
C TRP A 92 12.91 -1.71 -16.56
N GLU A 93 13.79 -1.27 -17.46
CA GLU A 93 15.20 -1.70 -17.48
C GLU A 93 15.97 -1.14 -16.28
N ILE A 94 16.81 -1.97 -15.67
CA ILE A 94 17.57 -1.57 -14.48
C ILE A 94 18.50 -0.41 -14.85
N SER A 95 18.37 0.70 -14.11
CA SER A 95 19.25 1.86 -14.27
C SER A 95 20.70 1.49 -13.97
N GLN A 96 21.62 1.97 -14.82
CA GLN A 96 23.07 1.86 -14.61
C GLN A 96 23.59 2.81 -13.52
N THR A 97 22.77 3.78 -13.07
CA THR A 97 23.13 4.80 -12.09
C THR A 97 22.13 4.80 -10.92
N GLY A 98 21.95 5.95 -10.25
CA GLY A 98 20.98 6.12 -9.18
C GLY A 98 19.54 6.09 -9.68
N VAL A 99 19.26 6.77 -10.79
CA VAL A 99 17.93 6.86 -11.41
C VAL A 99 18.02 6.84 -12.94
N SER A 100 16.94 6.47 -13.61
CA SER A 100 16.83 6.48 -15.07
C SER A 100 15.65 7.31 -15.56
N TYR A 101 15.86 8.10 -16.60
CA TYR A 101 14.84 8.87 -17.30
C TYR A 101 14.21 8.06 -18.43
N LEU A 102 12.87 7.98 -18.49
CA LEU A 102 12.20 7.29 -19.59
C LEU A 102 12.39 8.06 -20.88
N THR A 103 13.14 7.48 -21.81
CA THR A 103 13.49 8.10 -23.09
C THR A 103 12.27 8.38 -23.99
N THR A 104 11.15 7.69 -23.78
CA THR A 104 9.88 7.93 -24.48
C THR A 104 8.98 8.95 -23.78
N SER A 105 9.34 9.44 -22.60
CA SER A 105 8.58 10.47 -21.89
C SER A 105 8.95 11.88 -22.40
N ALA A 106 8.16 12.89 -22.01
CA ALA A 106 8.47 14.26 -22.41
C ALA A 106 9.74 14.75 -21.71
N LEU A 107 10.37 15.78 -22.27
CA LEU A 107 11.46 16.47 -21.59
C LEU A 107 10.93 17.32 -20.41
N PRO A 108 11.72 17.50 -19.34
CA PRO A 108 11.38 18.41 -18.25
C PRO A 108 11.03 19.81 -18.78
N GLY A 109 9.91 20.37 -18.32
CA GLY A 109 9.42 21.69 -18.78
C GLY A 109 8.68 21.69 -20.11
N LYS A 110 8.62 20.56 -20.84
CA LYS A 110 7.84 20.40 -22.08
C LYS A 110 6.66 19.44 -21.96
N GLY A 111 6.55 18.73 -20.84
CA GLY A 111 5.44 17.83 -20.53
C GLY A 111 5.74 16.97 -19.32
N ASN A 112 5.10 15.80 -19.25
CA ASN A 112 5.34 14.82 -18.19
C ASN A 112 6.64 14.06 -18.47
N ALA A 113 7.69 14.43 -17.74
CA ALA A 113 8.94 13.67 -17.67
C ALA A 113 8.82 12.58 -16.60
N VAL A 114 9.24 11.37 -16.95
CA VAL A 114 9.20 10.22 -16.02
C VAL A 114 10.62 9.84 -15.65
N ILE A 115 10.89 9.78 -14.34
CA ILE A 115 12.16 9.32 -13.78
C ILE A 115 11.85 8.18 -12.81
N TYR A 116 12.57 7.07 -12.95
CA TYR A 116 12.45 5.89 -12.09
C TYR A 116 13.76 5.64 -11.34
N GLY A 117 13.64 5.14 -10.11
CA GLY A 117 14.76 4.65 -9.32
C GLY A 117 14.29 3.65 -8.29
N HIS A 118 15.20 2.81 -7.80
CA HIS A 118 14.87 1.86 -6.75
C HIS A 118 14.67 2.56 -5.39
N ASN A 119 13.82 1.95 -4.55
CA ASN A 119 13.58 2.39 -3.18
C ASN A 119 14.68 1.85 -2.25
N THR A 120 15.91 2.34 -2.44
CA THR A 120 17.08 2.03 -1.60
C THR A 120 17.62 3.31 -0.98
N GLU A 121 18.29 3.19 0.17
CA GLU A 121 18.80 4.34 0.94
C GLU A 121 19.65 5.29 0.09
N ASP A 122 20.50 4.75 -0.78
CA ASP A 122 21.38 5.47 -1.71
C ASP A 122 20.66 6.08 -2.93
N LYS A 123 19.40 5.68 -3.20
CA LYS A 123 18.59 6.12 -4.36
C LYS A 123 17.34 6.87 -3.91
N LEU A 124 16.15 6.32 -4.14
CA LEU A 124 14.88 6.96 -3.79
C LEU A 124 14.30 6.48 -2.45
N GLY A 125 15.12 5.87 -1.60
CA GLY A 125 14.78 5.52 -0.22
C GLY A 125 14.32 6.73 0.60
N GLY A 126 13.17 6.61 1.26
CA GLY A 126 12.62 7.67 2.12
C GLY A 126 11.79 8.74 1.40
N LEU A 127 11.51 8.53 0.11
CA LEU A 127 10.64 9.37 -0.73
C LEU A 127 9.16 8.99 -0.55
#